data_AF-A0A382B8J7-F1
#
_entry.id   AF-A0A382B8J7-F1
#
_cell.length_a   1.000
_cell.length_b   1.000
_cell.length_c   1.000
_cell.angle_alpha   90.00
_cell.angle_beta   90.00
_cell.angle_gamma   90.00
#
_symmetry.space_group_name_H-M   'P 1'
#
loop_
_entity.id
_entity.type
_entity.pdbx_description
1 polymer ?
#
loop_
_entity_poly.entity_id
_entity_poly.type
_entity_poly.pdbx_seq_one_letter_code
_entity_poly.pdbx_strand_id
1 'polypeptide(L)'
;MKSGMSSRRLSLIDDHIERNYIDTGKFTGSLVGIYRKGRLAHYSTMGLMDRERKKPVEWDTIFRIFSMTKPVTSVALMMLFEKGLLQLDDPVYRYIPSFRKLEVYVSGVDGSFETRPPDRSLTIK
;
A
#
# COMPACT_ATOMS: atom_id res chain seq x y z
N MET A 1 -8.73 -25.40 -15.09
CA MET A 1 -7.68 -25.90 -14.16
C MET A 1 -7.92 -25.32 -12.78
N LYS A 2 -8.08 -26.14 -11.73
CA LYS A 2 -8.60 -25.70 -10.42
C LYS A 2 -7.45 -25.16 -9.53
N SER A 3 -7.47 -23.88 -9.16
CA SER A 3 -6.64 -23.26 -8.11
C SER A 3 -6.94 -23.80 -6.69
N GLY A 4 -7.69 -24.91 -6.59
CA GLY A 4 -8.27 -25.44 -5.37
C GLY A 4 -9.31 -24.53 -4.71
N MET A 5 -9.85 -23.55 -5.44
CA MET A 5 -10.90 -22.65 -4.98
C MET A 5 -12.15 -22.81 -5.84
N SER A 6 -13.32 -22.56 -5.24
CA SER A 6 -14.61 -22.68 -5.93
C SER A 6 -14.90 -21.41 -6.73
N SER A 7 -14.88 -21.49 -8.06
CA SER A 7 -15.22 -20.36 -8.94
C SER A 7 -16.59 -19.76 -8.62
N ARG A 8 -17.58 -20.62 -8.30
CA ARG A 8 -18.92 -20.17 -7.87
C ARG A 8 -18.90 -19.33 -6.59
N ARG A 9 -17.99 -19.62 -5.65
CA ARG A 9 -17.88 -18.81 -4.43
C ARG A 9 -17.10 -17.52 -4.67
N LEU A 10 -16.11 -17.55 -5.57
CA LEU A 10 -15.32 -16.37 -5.92
C LEU A 10 -16.17 -15.33 -6.67
N SER A 11 -17.09 -15.76 -7.53
CA SER A 11 -18.02 -14.83 -8.22
C SER A 11 -18.94 -14.06 -7.26
N LEU A 12 -19.18 -14.58 -6.05
CA LEU A 12 -19.96 -13.86 -5.03
C LEU A 12 -19.25 -12.58 -4.54
N ILE A 13 -17.92 -12.50 -4.70
CA ILE A 13 -17.15 -11.29 -4.39
C ILE A 13 -17.50 -10.20 -5.41
N ASP A 14 -17.55 -10.57 -6.69
CA ASP A 14 -17.90 -9.66 -7.78
C ASP A 14 -19.32 -9.13 -7.60
N ASP A 15 -20.29 -10.04 -7.39
CA ASP A 15 -21.70 -9.70 -7.12
C ASP A 15 -21.83 -8.72 -5.93
N HIS A 16 -21.02 -8.92 -4.89
CA HIS A 16 -21.05 -8.06 -3.71
C HIS A 16 -20.48 -6.67 -4.01
N ILE A 17 -19.34 -6.59 -4.71
CA ILE A 17 -18.70 -5.32 -5.08
C ILE A 17 -19.60 -4.53 -6.03
N GLU A 18 -20.12 -5.19 -7.06
CA GLU A 18 -20.99 -4.55 -8.05
C GLU A 18 -22.24 -3.98 -7.38
N ARG A 19 -23.03 -4.81 -6.69
CA ARG A 19 -24.31 -4.39 -6.10
C ARG A 19 -24.16 -3.38 -4.96
N ASN A 20 -23.14 -3.52 -4.11
CA ASN A 20 -23.07 -2.72 -2.87
C ASN A 20 -22.17 -1.50 -2.99
N TYR A 21 -21.27 -1.44 -3.98
CA TYR A 21 -20.30 -0.36 -4.12
C TYR A 21 -20.35 0.34 -5.48
N ILE A 22 -20.46 -0.40 -6.59
CA ILE A 22 -20.51 0.20 -7.92
C ILE A 22 -21.92 0.77 -8.18
N ASP A 23 -22.95 -0.05 -8.05
CA ASP A 23 -24.35 0.34 -8.30
C ASP A 23 -24.84 1.45 -7.36
N THR A 24 -24.29 1.48 -6.14
CA THR A 24 -24.61 2.52 -5.14
C THR A 24 -23.77 3.79 -5.31
N GLY A 25 -22.83 3.82 -6.28
CA GLY A 25 -21.96 4.95 -6.56
C GLY A 25 -20.86 5.21 -5.53
N LYS A 26 -20.62 4.30 -4.58
CA LYS A 26 -19.52 4.41 -3.61
C LYS A 26 -18.16 4.24 -4.27
N PHE A 27 -18.04 3.31 -5.21
CA PHE A 27 -16.88 3.12 -6.06
C PHE A 27 -17.21 3.50 -7.50
N THR A 28 -16.26 4.13 -8.18
CA THR A 28 -16.39 4.40 -9.63
C THR A 28 -16.06 3.17 -10.45
N GLY A 29 -15.07 2.40 -10.01
CA GLY A 29 -14.62 1.16 -10.64
C GLY A 29 -13.77 0.34 -9.67
N SER A 30 -13.57 -0.93 -9.99
CA SER A 30 -12.80 -1.87 -9.19
C SER A 30 -12.14 -2.94 -10.06
N LEU A 31 -10.98 -3.42 -9.64
CA LEU A 31 -10.34 -4.63 -10.15
C LEU A 31 -10.04 -5.54 -8.96
N VAL A 32 -10.48 -6.79 -9.03
CA VAL A 32 -10.15 -7.82 -8.04
C VAL A 32 -9.21 -8.82 -8.67
N GLY A 33 -8.14 -9.19 -7.96
CA GLY A 33 -7.24 -10.26 -8.35
C GLY A 33 -6.92 -11.15 -7.16
N ILE A 34 -7.14 -12.45 -7.29
CA ILE A 34 -6.87 -13.43 -6.24
C ILE A 34 -5.83 -14.42 -6.77
N TYR A 35 -4.67 -14.46 -6.14
CA TYR A 35 -3.60 -15.39 -6.46
C TYR A 35 -3.51 -16.50 -5.42
N ARG A 36 -3.32 -17.74 -5.86
CA ARG A 36 -3.06 -18.88 -4.98
C ARG A 36 -2.11 -19.86 -5.64
N LYS A 37 -1.09 -20.29 -4.89
CA LYS A 37 -0.03 -21.20 -5.37
C LYS A 37 0.60 -20.70 -6.67
N GLY A 38 0.92 -19.40 -6.74
CA GLY A 38 1.54 -18.76 -7.90
C GLY A 38 0.64 -18.62 -9.13
N ARG A 39 -0.67 -18.86 -9.01
CA ARG A 39 -1.62 -18.79 -10.13
C ARG A 39 -2.75 -17.83 -9.83
N LEU A 40 -3.17 -17.08 -10.85
CA LEU A 40 -4.39 -16.26 -10.78
C LEU A 40 -5.60 -17.19 -10.70
N ALA A 41 -6.25 -17.20 -9.54
CA ALA A 41 -7.39 -18.04 -9.23
C ALA A 41 -8.72 -17.39 -9.63
N HIS A 42 -8.77 -16.06 -9.61
CA HIS A 42 -9.92 -15.24 -9.98
C HIS A 42 -9.44 -13.83 -10.31
N TYR A 43 -10.05 -13.22 -11.32
CA TYR A 43 -9.99 -11.78 -11.51
C TYR A 43 -11.31 -11.26 -12.05
N SER A 44 -11.59 -10.00 -11.78
CA SER A 44 -12.75 -9.30 -12.30
C SER A 44 -12.45 -7.81 -12.41
N THR A 45 -13.05 -7.17 -13.42
CA THR A 45 -13.04 -5.72 -13.59
C THR A 45 -14.49 -5.25 -13.58
N MET A 46 -14.78 -4.17 -12.87
CA MET A 46 -16.13 -3.64 -12.68
C MET A 46 -16.09 -2.12 -12.76
N GLY A 47 -17.13 -1.52 -13.33
CA GLY A 47 -17.28 -0.07 -13.42
C GLY A 47 -16.23 0.63 -14.30
N LEU A 48 -15.92 1.88 -13.96
CA LEU A 48 -15.14 2.80 -14.78
C LEU A 48 -13.84 3.22 -14.09
N MET A 49 -12.74 3.31 -14.85
CA MET A 49 -11.51 3.96 -14.39
C MET A 49 -11.60 5.49 -14.48
N ASP A 50 -12.45 6.00 -15.37
CA ASP A 50 -12.70 7.42 -15.57
C ASP A 50 -14.20 7.63 -15.84
N ARG A 51 -14.89 8.23 -14.87
CA ARG A 51 -16.35 8.47 -14.93
C ARG A 51 -16.72 9.50 -16.00
N GLU A 52 -15.94 10.56 -16.12
CA GLU A 52 -16.23 11.68 -17.01
C GLU A 52 -16.06 11.28 -18.47
N ARG A 53 -14.99 10.51 -18.75
CA ARG A 53 -14.70 9.98 -20.09
C ARG A 53 -15.36 8.63 -20.36
N LYS A 54 -16.12 8.09 -19.41
CA LYS A 54 -16.78 6.77 -19.48
C LYS A 54 -15.82 5.64 -19.90
N LYS A 55 -14.60 5.64 -19.35
CA LYS A 55 -13.61 4.59 -19.64
C LYS A 55 -13.77 3.43 -18.66
N PRO A 56 -13.93 2.18 -19.14
CA PRO A 56 -14.06 1.02 -18.27
C PRO A 56 -12.75 0.75 -17.49
N VAL A 57 -12.86 0.05 -16.37
CA VAL A 57 -11.69 -0.59 -15.76
C VAL A 57 -11.29 -1.78 -16.63
N GLU A 58 -10.05 -1.77 -17.10
CA GLU A 58 -9.40 -2.88 -17.78
C GLU A 58 -8.36 -3.56 -16.87
N TRP A 59 -7.89 -4.75 -17.25
CA TRP A 59 -6.96 -5.55 -16.45
C TRP A 59 -5.61 -4.85 -16.19
N ASP A 60 -5.20 -3.95 -17.09
CA ASP A 60 -3.96 -3.18 -17.07
C ASP A 60 -4.17 -1.72 -16.61
N THR A 61 -5.36 -1.40 -16.06
CA THR A 61 -5.65 -0.08 -15.50
C THR A 61 -4.58 0.32 -14.48
N ILE A 62 -3.97 1.47 -14.69
CA ILE A 62 -2.99 2.03 -13.75
C ILE A 62 -3.74 2.69 -12.59
N PHE A 63 -3.67 2.07 -11.41
CA PHE A 63 -4.20 2.63 -10.18
C PHE A 63 -3.14 3.40 -9.40
N ARG A 64 -3.57 4.48 -8.73
CA ARG A 64 -2.77 5.12 -7.69
C ARG A 64 -2.85 4.28 -6.42
N ILE A 65 -1.75 3.60 -6.06
CA ILE A 65 -1.74 2.61 -4.99
C ILE A 65 -1.48 3.18 -3.57
N PHE A 66 -1.20 4.49 -3.46
CA PHE A 66 -0.96 5.19 -2.18
C PHE A 66 -0.01 4.43 -1.23
N SER A 67 -0.41 4.21 0.03
CA SER A 67 0.40 3.51 1.03
C SER A 67 0.78 2.07 0.67
N MET A 68 0.16 1.46 -0.34
CA MET A 68 0.60 0.15 -0.85
C MET A 68 1.96 0.22 -1.56
N THR A 69 2.57 1.41 -1.70
CA THR A 69 3.99 1.54 -2.07
C THR A 69 4.95 1.05 -0.97
N LYS A 70 4.52 1.02 0.31
CA LYS A 70 5.40 0.67 1.45
C LYS A 70 6.08 -0.70 1.33
N PRO A 71 5.39 -1.80 0.95
CA PRO A 71 6.06 -3.08 0.74
C PRO A 71 7.11 -3.03 -0.37
N VAL A 72 6.87 -2.27 -1.45
CA VAL A 72 7.84 -2.09 -2.55
C VAL A 72 9.10 -1.38 -2.03
N THR A 73 8.94 -0.28 -1.31
CA THR A 73 10.05 0.43 -0.66
C THR A 73 10.78 -0.45 0.36
N SER A 74 10.04 -1.25 1.13
CA SER A 74 10.61 -2.16 2.13
C SER A 74 11.49 -3.22 1.48
N VAL A 75 11.03 -3.83 0.36
CA VAL A 75 11.85 -4.77 -0.42
C VAL A 75 13.11 -4.09 -0.95
N ALA A 76 12.99 -2.87 -1.51
CA ALA A 76 14.16 -2.13 -1.98
C ALA A 76 15.17 -1.87 -0.85
N LEU A 77 14.69 -1.55 0.36
CA LEU A 77 15.54 -1.38 1.54
C LEU A 77 16.22 -2.69 1.96
N MET A 78 15.48 -3.80 1.95
CA MET A 78 16.05 -5.11 2.27
C MET A 78 17.09 -5.57 1.25
N MET A 79 16.94 -5.21 -0.03
CA MET A 79 17.98 -5.46 -1.04
C MET A 79 19.27 -4.69 -0.74
N LEU A 80 19.21 -3.50 -0.13
CA LEU A 80 20.39 -2.77 0.33
C LEU A 80 21.02 -3.44 1.56
N PHE A 81 20.19 -3.93 2.48
CA PHE A 81 20.64 -4.70 3.64
C PHE A 81 21.37 -5.99 3.23
N GLU A 82 20.82 -6.77 2.30
CA GLU A 82 21.46 -7.99 1.77
C GLU A 82 22.82 -7.71 1.12
N LYS A 83 22.99 -6.53 0.52
CA LYS A 83 24.27 -6.08 -0.06
C LYS A 83 25.26 -5.53 0.97
N GLY A 84 24.89 -5.47 2.25
CA GLY A 84 25.69 -4.87 3.32
C GLY A 84 25.85 -3.34 3.21
N LEU A 85 25.01 -2.67 2.42
CA LEU A 85 25.07 -1.21 2.22
C LEU A 85 24.42 -0.42 3.36
N LEU A 86 23.61 -1.10 4.18
CA LEU A 86 23.09 -0.61 5.44
C LEU A 86 22.85 -1.78 6.39
N GLN A 87 22.80 -1.50 7.69
CA GLN A 87 22.31 -2.42 8.72
C GLN A 87 20.96 -1.92 9.25
N LEU A 88 20.06 -2.84 9.62
CA LEU A 88 18.74 -2.48 10.16
C LEU A 88 18.81 -1.70 11.49
N ASP A 89 19.88 -1.91 12.23
CA ASP A 89 20.19 -1.21 13.49
C ASP A 89 21.07 0.04 13.30
N ASP A 90 21.42 0.39 12.06
CA ASP A 90 22.08 1.67 11.81
C ASP A 90 21.17 2.83 12.22
N PRO A 91 21.71 3.88 12.86
CA PRO A 91 20.95 5.09 13.08
C PRO A 91 20.67 5.79 11.75
N VAL A 92 19.41 6.21 11.53
CA VAL A 92 18.93 6.82 10.27
C VAL A 92 19.75 8.02 9.85
N TYR A 93 20.24 8.81 10.82
CA TYR A 93 21.01 10.03 10.53
C TYR A 93 22.32 9.78 9.76
N ARG A 94 22.82 8.54 9.69
CA ARG A 94 23.97 8.17 8.84
C ARG A 94 23.65 8.39 7.35
N TYR A 95 22.40 8.15 6.97
CA TYR A 95 21.93 8.25 5.59
C TYR A 95 21.10 9.51 5.34
N ILE A 96 20.40 10.01 6.38
CA ILE A 96 19.56 11.21 6.30
C ILE A 96 19.98 12.19 7.43
N PRO A 97 21.01 13.04 7.22
CA PRO A 97 21.63 13.84 8.29
C PRO A 97 20.68 14.73 9.09
N SER A 98 19.56 15.17 8.51
CA SER A 98 18.54 15.96 9.21
C SER A 98 17.91 15.24 10.41
N PHE A 99 17.97 13.91 10.46
CA PHE A 99 17.48 13.11 11.60
C PHE A 99 18.40 13.14 12.82
N ARG A 100 19.58 13.76 12.75
CA ARG A 100 20.54 13.79 13.88
C ARG A 100 20.01 14.53 15.10
N LYS A 101 19.18 15.55 14.88
CA LYS A 101 18.57 16.38 15.92
C LYS A 101 17.05 16.20 15.94
N LEU A 102 16.60 14.97 15.70
CA LEU A 102 15.18 14.64 15.79
C LEU A 102 14.70 14.95 17.21
N GLU A 103 13.52 15.58 17.32
CA GLU A 103 12.85 15.81 18.59
C GLU A 103 11.49 15.14 18.59
N VAL A 104 11.04 14.76 19.78
CA VAL A 104 9.74 14.13 20.04
C VAL A 104 8.82 15.22 20.58
N TYR A 105 7.68 15.39 19.90
CA TYR A 105 6.62 16.27 20.37
C TYR A 105 6.08 15.82 21.72
N VAL A 106 5.91 16.78 22.65
CA VAL A 106 5.34 16.55 23.98
C VAL A 106 3.99 17.26 24.11
N SER A 107 3.96 18.56 23.82
CA SER A 107 2.80 19.44 24.05
C SER A 107 2.90 20.73 23.24
N GLY A 108 1.83 21.53 23.24
CA GLY A 108 1.81 22.88 22.70
C GLY A 108 0.88 23.05 21.49
N VAL A 109 1.03 24.19 20.83
CA VAL A 109 0.28 24.58 19.64
C VAL A 109 1.25 25.12 18.59
N ASP A 110 0.77 25.29 17.36
CA ASP A 110 1.57 25.80 16.25
C ASP A 110 2.33 27.09 16.64
N GLY A 111 3.66 27.05 16.54
CA GLY A 111 4.55 28.16 16.90
C GLY A 111 5.09 28.12 18.33
N SER A 112 4.60 27.23 19.20
CA SER A 112 5.07 27.07 20.59
C SER A 112 5.04 25.60 21.03
N PHE A 113 5.64 24.72 20.23
CA PHE A 113 5.76 23.31 20.57
C PHE A 113 6.80 23.08 21.66
N GLU A 114 6.43 22.31 22.67
CA GLU A 114 7.34 21.70 23.61
C GLU A 114 7.78 20.34 23.07
N THR A 115 9.09 20.17 22.97
CA THR A 115 9.72 18.97 22.43
C THR A 115 10.78 18.46 23.39
N ARG A 116 11.17 17.20 23.20
CA ARG A 116 12.29 16.58 23.92
C ARG A 116 13.14 15.75 22.97
N PRO A 117 14.42 15.48 23.29
CA PRO A 117 15.19 14.47 22.58
C PRO A 117 14.55 13.07 22.70
N PRO A 118 14.66 12.20 21.68
CA PRO A 118 14.25 10.81 21.79
C PRO A 118 15.18 10.03 22.73
N ASP A 119 14.64 9.01 23.41
CA ASP A 119 15.38 8.20 24.40
C ASP A 119 16.52 7.37 23.76
N ARG A 120 16.43 7.15 22.45
CA ARG A 120 17.46 6.51 21.61
C ARG A 120 17.40 7.09 20.20
N SER A 121 18.49 6.96 19.45
CA SER A 121 18.50 7.33 18.03
C SER A 121 17.48 6.49 17.25
N LEU A 122 16.81 7.12 16.29
CA LEU A 122 15.96 6.40 15.33
C LEU A 122 16.82 5.47 14.48
N THR A 123 16.44 4.20 14.39
CA THR A 123 17.08 3.17 13.56
C THR A 123 16.33 2.97 12.24
N ILE A 124 16.93 2.23 11.31
CA ILE A 124 16.30 1.90 10.03
C ILE A 124 15.05 1.01 10.23
N LYS A 125 15.05 0.11 11.20
CA LYS A 125 13.89 -0.73 11.58
C LYS A 125 12.96 -0.07 12.60
#